data_AF-A0A7S3Y7P0-F1
#
_entry.id   AF-A0A7S3Y7P0-F1
#
_cell.length_a   1.000
_cell.length_b   1.000
_cell.length_c   1.000
_cell.angle_alpha   90.00
_cell.angle_beta   90.00
_cell.angle_gamma   90.00
#
_symmetry.space_group_name_H-M   'P 1'
#
loop_
_entity.id
_entity.type
_entity.pdbx_description
1 polymer ?
#
loop_
_entity_poly.entity_id
_entity_poly.type
_entity_poly.pdbx_seq_one_letter_code
_entity_poly.pdbx_strand_id
1 'polypeptide(L)'
;EHREADHVLSAMAAAVGARAAEALGTRAPLAKMAETWVAVDAFVVLSGAVLTAYVGVGGLIRQMAADRVLPQLLLRRNAWRRTNHHIIFGFFLLCTSQVLLLQGDTVELAGVYTFAFMGVLCIFTVGTMLLKAKRGRLPREVEAPWPFAVAALL
;
A
#
# COMPACT_ATOMS: atom_id res chain seq x y z
N GLU A 1 -8.89 14.21 19.03
CA GLU A 1 -8.27 13.69 17.80
C GLU A 1 -9.03 14.03 16.52
N HIS A 2 -10.24 13.50 16.27
CA HIS A 2 -11.01 13.82 15.04
C HIS A 2 -11.14 15.32 14.70
N ARG A 3 -11.45 16.17 15.71
CA ARG A 3 -11.59 17.62 15.52
C ARG A 3 -10.27 18.33 15.17
N GLU A 4 -9.13 17.72 15.50
CA GLU A 4 -7.80 18.26 15.23
C GLU A 4 -7.37 17.91 13.80
N ALA A 5 -7.64 16.68 13.35
CA ALA A 5 -7.46 16.27 11.96
C ALA A 5 -8.30 17.13 10.99
N ASP A 6 -9.57 17.41 11.33
CA ASP A 6 -10.43 18.29 10.52
C ASP A 6 -9.90 19.74 10.46
N HIS A 7 -9.32 20.24 11.56
CA HIS A 7 -8.68 21.55 11.59
C HIS A 7 -7.40 21.60 10.75
N VAL A 8 -6.59 20.54 10.77
CA VAL A 8 -5.37 20.43 9.96
C VAL A 8 -5.73 20.30 8.47
N LEU A 9 -6.74 19.49 8.14
CA LEU A 9 -7.19 19.29 6.77
C LEU A 9 -7.78 20.58 6.17
N SER A 10 -8.60 21.30 6.95
CA SER A 10 -9.17 22.59 6.54
C SER A 10 -8.11 23.69 6.46
N ALA A 11 -7.11 23.69 7.35
CA ALA A 11 -5.97 24.61 7.29
C ALA A 11 -5.05 24.31 6.09
N MET A 12 -4.80 23.05 5.77
CA MET A 12 -4.03 22.64 4.58
C MET A 12 -4.78 22.98 3.30
N ALA A 13 -6.08 22.70 3.22
CA ALA A 13 -6.92 23.07 2.07
C ALA A 13 -6.95 24.60 1.87
N ALA A 14 -7.08 25.37 2.95
CA ALA A 14 -7.03 26.82 2.91
C ALA A 14 -5.64 27.36 2.51
N ALA A 15 -4.56 26.74 3.01
CA ALA A 15 -3.19 27.11 2.65
C ALA A 15 -2.87 26.79 1.19
N VAL A 16 -3.31 25.64 0.68
CA VAL A 16 -3.18 25.27 -0.74
C VAL A 16 -3.98 26.23 -1.60
N GLY A 17 -5.22 26.56 -1.22
CA GLY A 17 -6.05 27.55 -1.93
C GLY A 17 -5.42 28.95 -1.95
N ALA A 18 -4.87 29.40 -0.83
CA ALA A 18 -4.18 30.69 -0.73
C ALA A 18 -2.90 30.73 -1.59
N ARG A 19 -2.09 29.66 -1.57
CA ARG A 19 -0.87 29.54 -2.39
C ARG A 19 -1.19 29.43 -3.88
N ALA A 20 -2.27 28.72 -4.25
CA ALA A 20 -2.76 28.67 -5.61
C ALA A 20 -3.25 30.06 -6.08
N ALA A 21 -3.97 30.79 -5.23
CA ALA A 21 -4.42 32.16 -5.52
C ALA A 21 -3.25 33.16 -5.66
N GLU A 22 -2.21 33.02 -4.84
CA GLU A 22 -0.99 33.82 -4.88
C GLU A 22 -0.14 33.50 -6.13
N ALA A 23 -0.01 32.23 -6.49
CA ALA A 23 0.74 31.79 -7.67
C ALA A 23 0.04 32.11 -9.01
N LEU A 24 -1.29 32.10 -9.04
CA LEU A 24 -2.07 32.30 -10.28
C LEU A 24 -2.61 33.71 -10.49
N GLY A 25 -2.42 34.65 -9.54
CA GLY A 25 -2.63 36.10 -9.68
C GLY A 25 -3.93 36.54 -10.39
N THR A 26 -4.94 36.98 -9.63
CA THR A 26 -6.24 37.60 -10.06
C THR A 26 -7.04 36.93 -11.19
N ARG A 27 -6.56 35.85 -11.82
CA ARG A 27 -7.29 35.07 -12.83
C ARG A 27 -8.04 33.91 -12.19
N ALA A 28 -9.14 34.26 -11.52
CA ALA A 28 -10.12 33.31 -10.98
C ALA A 28 -10.49 32.15 -11.94
N PRO A 29 -10.66 32.33 -13.27
CA PRO A 29 -10.96 31.20 -14.16
C PRO A 29 -9.77 30.24 -14.35
N LEU A 30 -8.52 30.75 -14.37
CA LEU A 30 -7.34 29.90 -14.52
C LEU A 30 -7.06 29.09 -13.25
N ALA A 31 -7.27 29.69 -12.08
CA ALA A 31 -7.10 29.01 -10.80
C ALA A 31 -8.08 27.82 -10.66
N LYS A 32 -9.36 28.03 -11.01
CA LYS A 32 -10.37 26.95 -11.01
C LYS A 32 -10.05 25.84 -12.02
N MET A 33 -9.55 26.20 -13.20
CA MET A 33 -9.09 25.22 -14.19
C MET A 33 -7.92 24.40 -13.65
N ALA A 34 -6.90 25.06 -13.09
CA ALA A 34 -5.73 24.39 -12.53
C ALA A 34 -6.10 23.45 -11.37
N GLU A 35 -6.97 23.88 -10.46
CA GLU A 35 -7.50 23.05 -9.37
C GLU A 35 -8.20 21.80 -9.91
N THR A 36 -9.03 21.95 -10.95
CA THR A 36 -9.73 20.82 -11.59
C THR A 36 -8.74 19.85 -12.23
N TRP A 37 -7.71 20.34 -12.92
CA TRP A 37 -6.67 19.50 -13.51
C TRP A 37 -5.89 18.70 -12.46
N VAL A 38 -5.53 19.33 -11.34
CA VAL A 38 -4.84 18.66 -10.23
C VAL A 38 -5.75 17.63 -9.56
N ALA A 39 -7.03 17.92 -9.37
CA ALA A 39 -7.99 16.97 -8.81
C ALA A 39 -8.17 15.74 -9.72
N VAL A 40 -8.23 15.93 -11.04
CA VAL A 40 -8.31 14.84 -12.02
C VAL A 40 -7.04 13.99 -12.01
N ASP A 41 -5.86 14.62 -12.00
CA ASP A 41 -4.57 13.92 -11.91
C ASP A 41 -4.47 13.09 -10.64
N ALA A 42 -4.80 13.69 -9.48
CA ALA A 42 -4.82 13.00 -8.19
C ALA A 42 -5.77 11.80 -8.19
N PHE A 43 -6.96 11.92 -8.78
CA PHE A 43 -7.90 10.81 -8.91
C PHE A 43 -7.32 9.67 -9.77
N VAL A 44 -6.72 10.00 -10.92
CA VAL A 44 -6.12 9.00 -11.82
C VAL A 44 -4.96 8.29 -11.12
N VAL A 45 -4.06 9.03 -10.47
CA VAL A 45 -2.92 8.47 -9.72
C VAL A 45 -3.40 7.56 -8.58
N LEU A 46 -4.39 7.99 -7.79
CA LEU A 46 -4.92 7.20 -6.68
C LEU A 46 -5.62 5.94 -7.18
N SER A 47 -6.38 6.02 -8.28
CA SER A 47 -7.01 4.85 -8.91
C SER A 47 -5.98 3.85 -9.45
N GLY A 48 -4.87 4.33 -10.02
CA GLY A 48 -3.77 3.50 -10.50
C GLY A 48 -3.05 2.76 -9.39
N ALA A 49 -2.85 3.41 -8.24
CA ALA A 49 -2.26 2.79 -7.06
C ALA A 49 -3.12 1.59 -6.57
N VAL A 50 -4.44 1.77 -6.51
CA VAL A 50 -5.38 0.70 -6.11
C VAL A 50 -5.36 -0.46 -7.11
N LEU A 51 -5.36 -0.16 -8.42
CA LEU A 51 -5.30 -1.21 -9.46
C LEU A 51 -4.00 -2.03 -9.36
N THR A 52 -2.87 -1.37 -9.10
CA THR A 52 -1.56 -2.02 -8.92
C THR A 52 -1.56 -2.94 -7.70
N ALA A 53 -2.12 -2.49 -6.57
CA ALA A 53 -2.29 -3.33 -5.39
C ALA A 53 -3.12 -4.58 -5.68
N TYR A 54 -4.19 -4.42 -6.47
CA TYR A 54 -5.08 -5.52 -6.86
C TYR A 54 -4.36 -6.61 -7.67
N VAL A 55 -3.56 -6.20 -8.66
CA VAL A 55 -2.77 -7.14 -9.48
C VAL A 55 -1.64 -7.77 -8.66
N GLY A 56 -1.00 -6.99 -7.79
CA GLY A 56 0.08 -7.45 -6.91
C GLY A 56 -0.38 -8.53 -5.93
N VAL A 57 -1.42 -8.27 -5.14
CA VAL A 57 -1.99 -9.23 -4.17
C VAL A 57 -2.49 -10.49 -4.88
N GLY A 58 -3.12 -10.32 -6.05
CA GLY A 58 -3.53 -11.43 -6.89
C GLY A 58 -2.38 -12.35 -7.31
N GLY A 59 -1.23 -11.78 -7.67
CA GLY A 59 -0.01 -12.52 -7.99
C GLY A 59 0.58 -13.24 -6.78
N LEU A 60 0.74 -12.53 -5.65
CA LEU A 60 1.31 -13.05 -4.41
C LEU A 60 0.51 -14.25 -3.87
N ILE A 61 -0.80 -14.11 -3.75
CA ILE A 61 -1.67 -15.18 -3.23
C ILE A 61 -1.63 -16.41 -4.14
N ARG A 62 -1.57 -16.23 -5.46
CA ARG A 62 -1.44 -17.36 -6.41
C ARG A 62 -0.12 -18.10 -6.21
N GLN A 63 0.99 -17.37 -6.04
CA GLN A 63 2.30 -17.98 -5.83
C GLN A 63 2.34 -18.77 -4.51
N MET A 64 1.93 -18.14 -3.39
CA MET A 64 1.90 -18.80 -2.07
C MET A 64 0.96 -20.01 -2.03
N ALA A 65 -0.16 -19.96 -2.75
CA ALA A 65 -1.08 -21.08 -2.85
C ALA A 65 -0.52 -22.22 -3.73
N ALA A 66 0.27 -21.90 -4.78
CA ALA A 66 0.99 -22.91 -5.55
C ALA A 66 2.08 -23.61 -4.70
N ASP A 67 2.70 -22.87 -3.78
CA ASP A 67 3.68 -23.38 -2.81
C ASP A 67 3.01 -24.15 -1.64
N ARG A 68 1.70 -24.39 -1.72
CA ARG A 68 0.86 -25.09 -0.72
C ARG A 68 0.85 -24.44 0.68
N VAL A 69 1.25 -23.17 0.79
CA VAL A 69 1.27 -22.41 2.05
C VAL A 69 -0.12 -21.85 2.41
N LEU A 70 -1.01 -21.71 1.43
CA LEU A 70 -2.43 -21.35 1.62
C LEU A 70 -3.38 -22.51 1.24
N PRO A 71 -4.57 -22.58 1.86
CA PRO A 71 -5.55 -23.62 1.54
C PRO A 71 -5.96 -23.55 0.07
N GLN A 72 -5.98 -24.72 -0.60
CA GLN A 72 -6.30 -24.84 -2.03
C GLN A 72 -7.73 -24.38 -2.39
N LEU A 73 -8.56 -24.07 -1.39
CA LEU A 73 -9.84 -23.38 -1.60
C LEU A 73 -9.69 -22.00 -2.27
N LEU A 74 -8.61 -21.25 -2.03
CA LEU A 74 -8.36 -19.98 -2.75
C LEU A 74 -7.97 -20.19 -4.23
N LEU A 75 -7.56 -21.42 -4.58
CA LEU A 75 -7.28 -21.89 -5.94
C LEU A 75 -8.50 -22.57 -6.60
N ARG A 76 -9.64 -22.68 -5.91
CA ARG A 76 -10.86 -23.30 -6.45
C ARG A 76 -11.36 -22.45 -7.61
N ARG A 77 -11.09 -22.94 -8.82
CA ARG A 77 -11.35 -22.28 -10.09
C ARG A 77 -12.76 -22.66 -10.57
N ASN A 78 -13.62 -21.68 -10.88
CA ASN A 78 -14.93 -21.96 -11.48
C ASN A 78 -14.75 -22.41 -12.96
N ALA A 79 -15.49 -23.44 -13.36
CA ALA A 79 -15.31 -24.20 -14.59
C ALA A 79 -15.59 -23.41 -15.88
N TRP A 80 -16.37 -22.32 -15.83
CA TRP A 80 -16.76 -21.59 -17.04
C TRP A 80 -15.70 -20.57 -17.52
N ARG A 81 -14.97 -19.90 -16.62
CA ARG A 81 -14.01 -18.82 -16.99
C ARG A 81 -12.56 -19.05 -16.57
N ARG A 82 -12.25 -20.17 -15.90
CA ARG A 82 -10.90 -20.48 -15.37
C ARG A 82 -10.25 -19.34 -14.55
N THR A 83 -11.02 -18.52 -13.83
CA THR A 83 -10.48 -17.42 -13.00
C THR A 83 -10.85 -17.58 -11.53
N ASN A 84 -9.88 -17.37 -10.62
CA ASN A 84 -10.06 -17.43 -9.16
C ASN A 84 -10.76 -16.16 -8.66
N HIS A 85 -12.09 -16.16 -8.62
CA HIS A 85 -12.88 -14.99 -8.19
C HIS A 85 -12.80 -14.75 -6.67
N HIS A 86 -12.44 -15.77 -5.87
CA HIS A 86 -12.30 -15.66 -4.41
C HIS A 86 -11.18 -14.74 -3.96
N ILE A 87 -10.08 -14.62 -4.72
CA ILE A 87 -8.93 -13.76 -4.35
C ILE A 87 -9.32 -12.27 -4.47
N ILE A 88 -10.01 -11.93 -5.55
CA ILE A 88 -10.53 -10.60 -5.84
C ILE A 88 -11.55 -10.22 -4.76
N PHE A 89 -12.53 -11.09 -4.51
CA PHE A 89 -13.54 -10.85 -3.47
C PHE A 89 -12.93 -10.72 -2.07
N GLY A 90 -11.94 -11.55 -1.73
CA GLY A 90 -11.23 -11.47 -0.45
C GLY A 90 -10.48 -10.15 -0.27
N PHE A 91 -9.78 -9.68 -1.31
CA PHE A 91 -9.10 -8.39 -1.25
C PHE A 91 -10.09 -7.22 -1.14
N PHE A 92 -11.20 -7.25 -1.89
CA PHE A 92 -12.27 -6.27 -1.77
C PHE A 92 -12.87 -6.23 -0.35
N LEU A 93 -13.12 -7.41 0.24
CA LEU A 93 -13.66 -7.51 1.59
C LEU A 93 -12.66 -6.99 2.63
N LEU A 94 -11.36 -7.24 2.47
CA LEU A 94 -10.32 -6.68 3.33
C LEU A 94 -10.25 -5.15 3.22
N CYS A 95 -10.22 -4.59 2.00
CA CYS A 95 -10.23 -3.14 1.81
C CYS A 95 -11.47 -2.49 2.42
N THR A 96 -12.65 -3.09 2.20
CA THR A 96 -13.91 -2.60 2.77
C THR A 96 -13.89 -2.73 4.29
N SER A 97 -13.37 -3.83 4.83
CA SER A 97 -13.24 -4.06 6.26
C SER A 97 -12.36 -3.00 6.94
N GLN A 98 -11.26 -2.58 6.31
CA GLN A 98 -10.42 -1.53 6.88
C GLN A 98 -11.13 -0.18 6.93
N VAL A 99 -11.82 0.20 5.86
CA VAL A 99 -12.59 1.46 5.84
C VAL A 99 -13.72 1.47 6.87
N LEU A 100 -14.41 0.34 7.04
CA LEU A 100 -15.49 0.21 8.02
C LEU A 100 -14.99 0.23 9.47
N LEU A 101 -13.89 -0.49 9.76
CA LEU A 101 -13.33 -0.58 11.10
C LEU A 101 -12.73 0.75 11.58
N LEU A 102 -12.06 1.48 10.69
CA LEU A 102 -11.40 2.75 11.00
C LEU A 102 -12.29 3.97 10.73
N GLN A 103 -13.56 3.76 10.35
CA GLN A 103 -14.56 4.80 10.04
C GLN A 103 -14.07 5.88 9.04
N GLY A 104 -13.08 5.56 8.21
CA GLY A 104 -12.48 6.52 7.28
C GLY A 104 -11.44 7.47 7.89
N ASP A 105 -10.98 7.26 9.13
CA ASP A 105 -9.89 8.04 9.71
C ASP A 105 -8.54 7.69 9.04
N THR A 106 -7.98 8.68 8.33
CA THR A 106 -6.71 8.54 7.61
C THR A 106 -5.50 8.45 8.52
N VAL A 107 -5.57 9.02 9.74
CA VAL A 107 -4.47 9.00 10.71
C VAL A 107 -4.31 7.59 11.29
N GLU A 108 -5.42 6.98 11.71
CA GLU A 108 -5.40 5.59 12.18
C GLU A 108 -4.99 4.63 11.06
N LEU A 109 -5.46 4.85 9.83
CA LEU A 109 -5.13 4.00 8.69
C LEU A 109 -3.65 4.07 8.34
N ALA A 110 -3.06 5.27 8.38
CA ALA A 110 -1.62 5.46 8.20
C ALA A 110 -0.81 4.77 9.31
N GLY A 111 -1.29 4.80 10.56
CA GLY A 111 -0.69 4.09 11.68
C GLY A 111 -0.64 2.58 11.44
N VAL A 112 -1.78 1.96 11.12
CA VAL A 112 -1.86 0.52 10.85
C VAL A 112 -0.97 0.11 9.68
N TYR A 113 -0.96 0.90 8.60
CA TYR A 113 -0.09 0.66 7.44
C TYR A 113 1.39 0.71 7.82
N THR A 114 1.79 1.69 8.62
CA THR A 114 3.17 1.84 9.08
C THR A 114 3.61 0.65 9.92
N PHE A 115 2.82 0.23 10.90
CA PHE A 115 3.13 -0.94 11.73
C PHE A 115 3.19 -2.24 10.93
N ALA A 116 2.25 -2.46 10.01
CA ALA A 116 2.24 -3.64 9.15
C ALA A 116 3.47 -3.69 8.23
N PHE A 117 3.84 -2.56 7.62
CA PHE A 117 4.99 -2.46 6.74
C PHE A 117 6.30 -2.67 7.50
N MET A 118 6.46 -2.03 8.67
CA MET A 118 7.62 -2.25 9.54
C MET A 118 7.74 -3.72 9.95
N GLY A 119 6.65 -4.36 10.37
CA GLY A 119 6.65 -5.78 10.74
C GLY A 119 7.07 -6.70 9.58
N VAL A 120 6.55 -6.46 8.38
CA VAL A 120 6.91 -7.22 7.16
C VAL A 120 8.38 -7.02 6.80
N LEU A 121 8.91 -5.81 6.91
CA LEU A 121 10.33 -5.55 6.68
C LEU A 121 11.21 -6.23 7.74
N CYS A 122 10.82 -6.18 9.02
CA CYS A 122 11.55 -6.87 10.08
C CYS A 122 11.59 -8.39 9.87
N ILE A 123 10.46 -9.03 9.56
CA ILE A 123 10.44 -10.48 9.31
C ILE A 123 11.21 -10.85 8.04
N PHE A 124 11.18 -9.99 7.02
CA PHE A 124 11.99 -10.17 5.81
C PHE A 124 13.49 -10.09 6.12
N THR A 125 13.92 -9.09 6.89
CA THR A 125 15.31 -8.94 7.35
C THR A 125 15.75 -10.16 8.17
N VAL A 126 14.97 -10.57 9.17
CA VAL A 126 15.25 -11.78 9.96
C VAL A 126 15.28 -13.05 9.09
N GLY A 127 14.36 -13.17 8.13
CA GLY A 127 14.29 -14.30 7.19
C GLY A 127 15.56 -14.43 6.34
N THR A 128 16.07 -13.31 5.81
CA THR A 128 17.32 -13.31 5.05
C THR A 128 18.55 -13.63 5.92
N MET A 129 18.57 -13.21 7.18
CA MET A 129 19.59 -13.62 8.15
C MET A 129 19.54 -15.12 8.47
N LEU A 130 18.34 -15.67 8.69
CA LEU A 130 18.16 -17.10 8.97
C LEU A 130 18.63 -17.95 7.78
N LEU A 131 18.35 -17.52 6.55
CA LEU A 131 18.84 -18.16 5.33
C LEU A 131 20.38 -18.11 5.24
N LYS A 132 21.01 -17.01 5.66
CA LYS A 132 22.47 -16.89 5.77
C LYS A 132 23.06 -17.83 6.83
N ALA A 133 22.40 -18.01 7.97
CA ALA A 133 22.87 -18.88 9.04
C ALA A 133 22.71 -20.38 8.72
N LYS A 134 21.55 -20.79 8.18
CA LYS A 134 21.20 -22.21 8.01
C LYS A 134 21.57 -22.79 6.64
N ARG A 135 21.72 -21.96 5.59
CA ARG A 135 21.81 -22.45 4.21
C ARG A 135 22.95 -21.80 3.42
N GLY A 136 24.19 -22.06 3.85
CA GLY A 136 25.42 -21.58 3.20
C GLY A 136 25.83 -22.27 1.88
N ARG A 137 25.10 -23.30 1.43
CA ARG A 137 25.41 -24.05 0.18
C ARG A 137 24.76 -23.48 -1.08
N LEU A 138 23.97 -22.40 -0.97
CA LEU A 138 23.40 -21.75 -2.16
C LEU A 138 24.44 -20.81 -2.78
N PRO A 139 24.69 -20.87 -4.10
CA PRO A 139 25.60 -19.95 -4.76
C PRO A 139 25.11 -18.51 -4.57
N ARG A 140 26.00 -17.62 -4.11
CA ARG A 140 25.74 -16.20 -3.92
C ARG A 140 26.72 -15.41 -4.77
N GLU A 141 26.20 -14.51 -5.59
CA GLU A 141 27.04 -13.58 -6.39
C GLU A 141 27.61 -12.45 -5.53
N VAL A 142 26.92 -12.09 -4.44
CA VAL A 142 27.32 -11.02 -3.50
C VAL A 142 27.07 -11.48 -2.06
N GLU A 143 28.10 -11.42 -1.22
CA GLU A 143 28.01 -11.76 0.20
C GLU A 143 28.05 -10.50 1.07
N ALA A 144 26.93 -10.22 1.76
CA ALA A 144 26.87 -9.12 2.73
C ALA A 144 27.63 -9.50 4.02
N PRO A 145 28.45 -8.62 4.62
CA PRO A 145 29.10 -8.86 5.90
C PRO A 145 28.09 -9.02 7.04
N TRP A 146 28.42 -9.80 8.08
CA TRP A 146 27.54 -9.97 9.26
C TRP A 146 27.22 -8.67 10.01
N PRO A 147 28.15 -7.71 10.19
CA PRO A 147 27.84 -6.45 10.86
C PRO A 147 26.76 -5.63 10.14
N PHE A 148 26.77 -5.61 8.80
CA PHE A 148 25.74 -4.93 8.01
C PHE A 148 24.37 -5.59 8.16
N ALA A 149 24.32 -6.92 8.27
CA ALA A 149 23.08 -7.62 8.53
C ALA A 149 22.52 -7.21 9.90
N VAL A 150 23.33 -7.27 10.97
CA VAL A 150 22.90 -6.89 12.33
C VAL A 150 22.49 -5.41 12.40
N ALA A 151 23.21 -4.52 11.72
CA ALA A 151 22.86 -3.11 11.62
C ALA A 151 21.53 -2.87 10.89
N ALA A 152 21.11 -3.74 9.96
CA ALA A 152 19.82 -3.62 9.28
C ALA A 152 18.62 -4.02 10.15
N LEU A 153 18.86 -4.62 11.32
CA LEU A 153 17.82 -4.97 12.31
C LEU A 153 17.66 -3.88 13.39
N LEU A 154 18.73 -3.13 13.66
CA LEU A 154 18.78 -2.05 14.66
C LEU A 154 18.27 -0.73 14.05
#